data_AF-A0A3Q9QWF0-F1
#
_entry.id   AF-A0A3Q9QWF0-F1
#
_cell.length_a   1.000
_cell.length_b   1.000
_cell.length_c   1.000
_cell.angle_alpha   90.00
_cell.angle_beta   90.00
_cell.angle_gamma   90.00
#
_symmetry.space_group_name_H-M   'P 1'
#
loop_
_entity.id
_entity.type
_entity.pdbx_description
1 polymer ?
#
loop_
_entity_poly.entity_id
_entity_poly.type
_entity_poly.pdbx_seq_one_letter_code
_entity_poly.pdbx_strand_id
1 'polypeptide(L)'
;MKKFFSLMILCVTMVLIAAACSSNKANVTLDKKHKPLPDYVLNSSDKIKETYIMVSNYPEVVANVPCYCGCYAQDGHKSNLDCYIDHFGDNSAVEEWDPMSIS
;
A
#
# COMPACT_ATOMS: atom_id res chain seq x y z
N MET A 1 -35.53 -23.39 -28.27
CA MET A 1 -35.59 -22.00 -27.75
C MET A 1 -35.00 -21.85 -26.35
N LYS A 2 -35.43 -22.63 -25.34
CA LYS A 2 -34.91 -22.53 -23.94
C LYS A 2 -33.39 -22.77 -23.80
N LYS A 3 -32.81 -23.75 -24.53
CA LYS A 3 -31.36 -24.02 -24.53
C LYS A 3 -30.53 -22.90 -25.17
N PHE A 4 -31.08 -22.23 -26.17
CA PHE A 4 -30.46 -21.08 -26.84
C PHE A 4 -30.44 -19.86 -25.91
N PHE A 5 -31.55 -19.62 -25.20
CA PHE A 5 -31.64 -18.57 -24.19
C PHE A 5 -30.68 -18.81 -23.01
N SER A 6 -30.57 -20.07 -22.55
CA SER A 6 -29.62 -20.47 -21.51
C SER A 6 -28.16 -20.27 -21.95
N LEU A 7 -27.83 -20.53 -23.21
CA LEU A 7 -26.48 -20.33 -23.76
C LEU A 7 -26.15 -18.84 -23.90
N MET A 8 -27.12 -18.01 -24.31
CA MET A 8 -26.95 -16.56 -24.33
C MET A 8 -26.72 -15.99 -22.93
N ILE A 9 -27.47 -16.43 -21.92
CA ILE A 9 -27.27 -15.99 -20.54
C ILE A 9 -25.87 -16.35 -20.05
N LEU A 10 -25.40 -17.58 -20.33
CA LEU A 10 -24.04 -18.02 -19.95
C LEU A 10 -22.95 -17.15 -20.59
N CYS A 11 -23.06 -16.84 -21.88
CA CYS A 11 -22.11 -15.98 -22.57
C CYS A 11 -22.11 -14.56 -22.01
N VAL A 12 -23.28 -13.98 -21.70
CA VAL A 12 -23.39 -12.64 -21.11
C VAL A 12 -22.76 -12.62 -19.72
N THR A 13 -23.00 -13.63 -18.89
CA THR A 13 -22.37 -13.72 -17.55
C THR A 13 -20.84 -13.81 -17.64
N MET A 14 -20.31 -14.52 -18.64
CA MET A 14 -18.86 -14.67 -18.84
C MET A 14 -18.19 -13.36 -19.26
N VAL A 15 -18.86 -12.56 -20.10
CA VAL A 15 -18.38 -11.23 -20.52
C VAL A 15 -18.38 -10.24 -19.35
N LEU A 16 -19.41 -10.28 -18.50
CA LEU A 16 -19.47 -9.42 -17.30
C LEU A 16 -18.35 -9.71 -16.31
N ILE A 17 -17.95 -10.98 -16.14
CA ILE A 17 -16.83 -11.37 -15.26
C ILE A 17 -15.50 -10.84 -15.82
N ALA A 18 -15.31 -10.84 -17.14
CA ALA A 18 -14.07 -10.36 -17.77
C ALA A 18 -13.88 -8.83 -17.62
N ALA A 19 -14.97 -8.04 -17.58
CA ALA A 19 -14.91 -6.59 -17.43
C ALA A 19 -14.49 -6.12 -16.01
N ALA A 20 -14.56 -7.00 -15.00
CA ALA A 20 -14.22 -6.66 -13.62
C ALA A 20 -12.71 -6.51 -13.37
N CYS A 21 -11.84 -7.00 -14.27
CA CYS A 21 -10.39 -6.97 -14.11
C CYS A 21 -9.71 -5.68 -14.63
N SER A 22 -10.39 -4.53 -14.56
CA SER A 22 -9.77 -3.24 -14.93
C SER A 22 -8.93 -2.70 -13.77
N SER A 23 -7.60 -2.83 -13.87
CA SER A 23 -6.67 -2.29 -12.88
C SER A 23 -6.47 -0.78 -13.10
N ASN A 24 -7.27 0.05 -12.42
CA ASN A 24 -6.96 1.48 -12.28
C ASN A 24 -5.79 1.62 -11.29
N LYS A 25 -4.59 1.97 -11.78
CA LYS A 25 -3.49 2.37 -10.91
C LYS A 25 -3.81 3.74 -10.32
N ALA A 26 -3.87 3.82 -8.99
CA ALA A 26 -3.99 5.10 -8.32
C ALA A 26 -2.69 5.90 -8.54
N ASN A 27 -2.80 7.14 -8.99
CA ASN A 27 -1.67 8.06 -9.03
C ASN A 27 -1.51 8.64 -7.62
N VAL A 28 -0.55 8.10 -6.86
CA VAL A 28 -0.27 8.54 -5.49
C VAL A 28 0.98 9.42 -5.50
N THR A 29 0.88 10.60 -4.90
CA THR A 29 2.00 11.54 -4.78
C THR A 29 2.39 11.73 -3.33
N LEU A 30 3.69 11.87 -3.06
CA LEU A 30 4.19 12.21 -1.74
C LEU A 30 3.77 13.64 -1.37
N ASP A 31 3.10 13.81 -0.22
CA ASP A 31 2.83 15.15 0.31
C ASP A 31 4.15 15.87 0.61
N LYS A 32 4.23 17.15 0.22
CA LYS A 32 5.41 18.00 0.34
C LYS A 32 5.87 18.20 1.79
N LYS A 33 5.01 17.92 2.78
CA LYS A 33 5.38 17.99 4.19
C LYS A 33 6.37 16.90 4.60
N HIS A 34 6.38 15.75 3.91
CA HIS A 34 7.27 14.64 4.25
C HIS A 34 8.68 14.90 3.68
N LYS A 35 9.70 14.37 4.35
CA LYS A 35 11.04 14.28 3.74
C LYS A 35 10.99 13.44 2.46
N PRO A 36 11.90 13.69 1.50
CA PRO A 36 12.00 12.86 0.31
C PRO A 36 12.14 11.37 0.64
N LEU A 37 11.62 10.52 -0.24
CA LEU A 37 11.86 9.08 -0.13
C LEU A 37 13.37 8.80 -0.19
N PRO A 38 13.89 7.89 0.65
CA PRO A 38 15.31 7.58 0.67
C PRO A 38 15.69 6.68 -0.52
N ASP A 39 16.99 6.63 -0.84
CA ASP A 39 17.50 5.93 -2.03
C ASP A 39 17.13 4.45 -2.08
N TYR A 40 17.06 3.77 -0.93
CA TYR A 40 16.66 2.36 -0.89
C TYR A 40 15.21 2.16 -1.37
N VAL A 41 14.31 3.13 -1.11
CA VAL A 41 12.94 3.12 -1.64
C VAL A 41 12.93 3.53 -3.10
N LEU A 42 13.68 4.57 -3.48
CA LEU A 42 13.72 5.04 -4.88
C LEU A 42 14.25 3.99 -5.85
N ASN A 43 15.18 3.15 -5.40
CA ASN A 43 15.76 2.04 -6.16
C ASN A 43 14.94 0.75 -6.14
N SER A 44 13.74 0.78 -5.54
CA SER A 44 12.84 -0.36 -5.43
C SER A 44 11.77 -0.40 -6.53
N SER A 45 10.91 -1.43 -6.50
CA SER A 45 9.79 -1.53 -7.44
C SER A 45 8.78 -0.37 -7.27
N ASP A 46 8.05 -0.04 -8.34
CA ASP A 46 6.99 0.98 -8.29
C ASP A 46 5.97 0.73 -7.17
N LYS A 47 5.63 -0.54 -6.93
CA LYS A 47 4.70 -0.92 -5.85
C LYS A 47 5.23 -0.57 -4.46
N ILE A 48 6.53 -0.71 -4.22
CA ILE A 48 7.13 -0.37 -2.94
C ILE A 48 7.18 1.16 -2.77
N LYS A 49 7.59 1.91 -3.80
CA LYS A 49 7.51 3.38 -3.81
C LYS A 49 6.09 3.89 -3.52
N GLU A 50 5.09 3.33 -4.21
CA GLU A 50 3.66 3.64 -3.97
C GLU A 50 3.25 3.32 -2.53
N THR A 51 3.72 2.20 -1.98
CA THR A 51 3.41 1.79 -0.59
C THR A 51 3.95 2.81 0.41
N TYR A 52 5.21 3.25 0.28
CA TYR A 52 5.78 4.27 1.18
C TYR A 52 5.03 5.60 1.12
N ILE A 53 4.58 6.01 -0.08
CA ILE A 53 3.74 7.21 -0.24
C ILE A 53 2.39 7.01 0.45
N MET A 54 1.74 5.86 0.26
CA MET A 54 0.46 5.56 0.91
C MET A 54 0.58 5.50 2.43
N VAL A 55 1.63 4.86 2.96
CA VAL A 55 1.88 4.74 4.41
C VAL A 55 2.09 6.12 5.03
N SER A 56 2.83 7.01 4.37
CA SER A 56 3.06 8.37 4.87
C SER A 56 1.83 9.29 4.77
N ASN A 57 1.00 9.11 3.74
CA ASN A 57 -0.24 9.88 3.55
C ASN A 57 -1.39 9.40 4.47
N TYR A 58 -1.42 8.11 4.84
CA TYR A 58 -2.48 7.48 5.65
C TYR A 58 -1.91 6.64 6.82
N PRO A 59 -1.08 7.24 7.70
CA PRO A 59 -0.35 6.49 8.72
C PRO A 59 -1.27 5.79 9.72
N GLU A 60 -2.44 6.37 10.00
CA GLU A 60 -3.45 5.79 10.89
C GLU A 60 -3.99 4.46 10.37
N VAL A 61 -4.06 4.27 9.05
CA VAL A 61 -4.53 3.02 8.46
C VAL A 61 -3.53 1.90 8.78
N VAL A 62 -2.25 2.17 8.58
CA VAL A 62 -1.17 1.19 8.73
C VAL A 62 -0.85 0.94 10.20
N ALA A 63 -1.01 1.94 11.07
CA ALA A 63 -0.87 1.80 12.52
C ALA A 63 -1.87 0.79 13.12
N ASN A 64 -3.05 0.64 12.51
CA ASN A 64 -4.05 -0.33 12.95
C ASN A 64 -3.77 -1.76 12.45
N VAL A 65 -2.75 -1.97 11.61
CA VAL A 65 -2.37 -3.29 11.13
C VAL A 65 -1.38 -3.92 12.13
N PRO A 66 -1.72 -5.06 12.75
CA PRO A 66 -0.84 -5.70 13.72
C PRO A 66 0.44 -6.21 13.05
N CYS A 67 1.57 -6.01 13.72
CA CYS A 67 2.88 -6.53 13.33
C CYS A 67 3.20 -7.80 14.11
N TYR A 68 3.68 -8.83 13.42
CA TYR A 68 4.04 -10.13 14.01
C TYR A 68 5.50 -10.49 13.82
N CYS A 69 6.34 -9.53 13.41
CA CYS A 69 7.77 -9.74 13.16
C CYS A 69 8.57 -10.02 14.44
N GLY A 70 8.04 -9.64 15.62
CA GLY A 70 8.74 -9.84 16.90
C GLY A 70 9.86 -8.83 17.19
N CYS A 71 10.02 -7.80 16.35
CA CYS A 71 11.03 -6.75 16.49
C CYS A 71 10.76 -5.75 17.64
N TYR A 72 9.60 -5.79 18.29
CA TYR A 72 9.21 -4.85 19.36
C TYR A 72 10.30 -4.66 20.43
N ALA A 73 10.90 -5.74 20.91
CA ALA A 73 11.90 -5.67 21.98
C ALA A 73 13.27 -5.15 21.52
N GLN A 74 13.58 -5.27 20.23
CA GLN A 74 14.88 -4.90 19.67
C GLN A 74 14.86 -3.47 19.11
N ASP A 75 13.80 -3.15 18.35
CA ASP A 75 13.70 -1.92 17.57
C ASP A 75 12.58 -0.98 18.07
N GLY A 76 11.78 -1.41 19.05
CA GLY A 76 10.72 -0.58 19.63
C GLY A 76 9.44 -0.46 18.79
N HIS A 77 9.36 -1.14 17.63
CA HIS A 77 8.22 -1.14 16.72
C HIS A 77 6.95 -1.70 17.36
N LYS A 78 5.86 -0.94 17.33
CA LYS A 78 4.56 -1.24 17.97
C LYS A 78 3.49 -1.70 16.98
N SER A 79 3.65 -1.37 15.71
CA SER A 79 2.69 -1.62 14.63
C SER A 79 3.41 -1.78 13.29
N ASN A 80 2.68 -2.18 12.25
CA ASN A 80 3.26 -2.22 10.90
C ASN A 80 3.71 -0.85 10.40
N LEU A 81 3.21 0.25 10.95
CA LEU A 81 3.62 1.60 10.58
C LEU A 81 5.11 1.83 10.85
N ASP A 82 5.59 1.30 11.98
CA ASP A 82 6.94 1.53 12.46
C ASP A 82 8.00 0.85 11.55
N CYS A 83 7.59 -0.13 10.74
CA CYS A 83 8.45 -0.74 9.72
C CYS A 83 8.75 0.18 8.51
N TYR A 84 8.08 1.34 8.43
CA TYR A 84 8.24 2.31 7.36
C TYR A 84 8.69 3.68 7.86
N ILE A 85 8.23 4.10 9.05
CA ILE A 85 8.42 5.44 9.58
C ILE A 85 8.96 5.35 10.99
N ASP A 86 10.16 5.89 11.19
CA ASP A 86 10.82 5.92 12.49
C ASP A 86 10.43 7.19 13.28
N HIS A 87 10.31 8.34 12.58
CA HIS A 87 9.99 9.61 13.24
C HIS A 87 8.99 10.48 12.45
N PHE A 88 7.99 10.97 13.17
CA PHE A 88 7.14 12.08 12.73
C PHE A 88 7.52 13.38 13.44
N GLY A 89 7.60 14.46 12.67
CA GLY A 89 7.69 15.83 13.16
C GLY A 89 6.33 16.52 13.23
N ASP A 90 6.35 17.85 13.12
CA ASP A 90 5.14 18.69 13.16
C ASP A 90 4.14 18.32 12.06
N ASN A 91 2.83 18.42 12.37
CA ASN A 91 1.74 18.09 11.43
C ASN A 91 1.82 16.68 10.81
N SER A 92 2.42 15.73 11.54
CA SER A 92 2.68 14.36 11.08
C SER A 92 3.49 14.33 9.78
N ALA A 93 4.43 15.27 9.63
CA ALA A 93 5.47 15.18 8.61
C ALA A 93 6.37 13.99 8.91
N VAL A 94 6.71 13.20 7.89
CA VAL A 94 7.69 12.11 8.06
C VAL A 94 9.06 12.74 8.01
N GLU A 95 9.80 12.64 9.10
CA GLU A 95 11.14 13.18 9.22
C GLU A 95 12.22 12.09 9.22
N GLU A 96 11.86 10.86 9.52
CA GLU A 96 12.78 9.73 9.44
C GLU A 96 12.06 8.47 8.95
N TRP A 97 12.68 7.77 8.00
CA TRP A 97 12.15 6.58 7.36
C TRP A 97 12.87 5.34 7.90
N ASP A 98 12.12 4.30 8.22
CA ASP A 98 12.65 3.01 8.68
C ASP A 98 12.86 2.07 7.48
N PRO A 99 14.07 1.50 7.28
CA PRO A 99 14.35 0.62 6.16
C PRO A 99 13.83 -0.82 6.34
N MET A 100 13.30 -1.20 7.50
CA MET A 100 12.96 -2.59 7.83
C MET A 100 11.96 -3.22 6.86
N SER A 101 10.98 -2.45 6.34
CA SER A 101 10.00 -2.97 5.38
C SER A 101 10.57 -3.36 4.02
N ILE A 102 11.83 -3.00 3.72
CA ILE A 102 12.48 -3.28 2.44
C ILE A 102 13.80 -4.05 2.55
N SER A 103 14.27 -4.29 3.78
CA SER A 103 15.55 -4.95 4.07
C SER A 103 15.49 -6.46 3.90
#